data_AF-A0A0Q0VLN1-F1
#
_entry.id   AF-A0A0Q0VLN1-F1
#
_cell.length_a   1.000
_cell.length_b   1.000
_cell.length_c   1.000
_cell.angle_alpha   90.00
_cell.angle_beta   90.00
_cell.angle_gamma   90.00
#
_symmetry.space_group_name_H-M   'P 1'
#
loop_
_entity.id
_entity.type
_entity.pdbx_description
1 polymer ?
#
loop_
_entity_poly.entity_id
_entity_poly.type
_entity_poly.pdbx_seq_one_letter_code
_entity_poly.pdbx_strand_id
1 'polypeptide(L)'
;MGSYVNLNDYPDTSYVKIPTNPLDRVIGQPEAVRLALLAAKQRRNLLLVGPPGVGKSMIAQAMSFYIERPREEIRVVHNPAYPERPFIEVKTIDEIEKEKNELNSIEGQIIDPKDAPQNVAERLGYRCPHCGFYSPPTENICPNCNNSKIINSAQGPFNDVFNVIGVAFGVNNTNDRVTQTRRIGDKEEIVVYEKFGDKIRVLDEKTLEKRRKMEKKSPSKVIVPIDRNPFVLATGASETELLGDVRHDPYGGHPQLGTLPYERVVAGAVHMAHEGVLFIDEITHLGNLQRFILTAMQERKFPIIGRNPQSAGASVRVDDVPTDFILVAACNIQDLQYILSPLRSRIIGNGYEILMEIAMPDNPQNRLKYLQFIAQEINIDGKIPHMTMDAARIIIEEGRRRAKEDHKENSLTLRLRELGGLIRAAGDMAVEKQHKLIEKDDVKEALSLYIPVEEKIKKYYGSMYNAMNQEATGSQKGEYNTYYNYNDDRTYQ
;
A
#
# COMPACT_ATOMS: atom_id res chain seq x y z
N MET A 1 20.63 -32.66 -5.05
CA MET A 1 22.04 -32.89 -5.43
C MET A 1 22.70 -31.53 -5.62
N GLY A 2 23.35 -30.99 -4.60
CA GLY A 2 24.02 -29.70 -4.66
C GLY A 2 25.53 -29.91 -4.65
N SER A 3 26.19 -29.57 -5.75
CA SER A 3 27.64 -29.44 -5.80
C SER A 3 28.10 -28.42 -4.74
N TYR A 4 28.98 -28.84 -3.84
CA TYR A 4 29.59 -27.96 -2.85
C TYR A 4 30.38 -26.87 -3.56
N VAL A 5 29.89 -25.63 -3.53
CA VAL A 5 30.65 -24.47 -4.04
C VAL A 5 31.57 -24.00 -2.92
N ASN A 6 32.87 -23.94 -3.19
CA ASN A 6 33.86 -23.48 -2.23
C ASN A 6 33.87 -21.95 -2.21
N LEU A 7 34.11 -21.33 -1.05
CA LEU A 7 34.23 -19.87 -0.94
C LEU A 7 35.35 -19.30 -1.83
N ASN A 8 36.31 -20.14 -2.18
CA ASN A 8 37.44 -19.77 -3.03
C ASN A 8 37.12 -19.80 -4.54
N ASP A 9 35.92 -20.24 -4.93
CA ASP A 9 35.54 -20.33 -6.34
C ASP A 9 35.02 -19.00 -6.90
N TYR A 10 34.78 -18.00 -6.04
CA TYR A 10 34.31 -16.68 -6.42
C TYR A 10 35.46 -15.64 -6.36
N PRO A 11 35.64 -14.79 -7.37
CA PRO A 11 36.63 -13.72 -7.31
C PRO A 11 36.20 -12.57 -6.36
N ASP A 12 34.91 -12.21 -6.38
CA ASP A 12 34.32 -11.15 -5.55
C ASP A 12 32.80 -11.35 -5.41
N THR A 13 32.13 -10.53 -4.58
CA THR A 13 30.70 -10.71 -4.27
C THR A 13 29.75 -10.47 -5.44
N SER A 14 30.19 -9.88 -6.56
CA SER A 14 29.35 -9.71 -7.76
C SER A 14 28.96 -11.03 -8.41
N TYR A 15 29.76 -12.09 -8.20
CA TYR A 15 29.52 -13.42 -8.73
C TYR A 15 28.57 -14.26 -7.86
N VAL A 16 28.21 -13.75 -6.67
CA VAL A 16 27.32 -14.43 -5.73
C VAL A 16 25.87 -14.26 -6.21
N LYS A 17 25.24 -15.36 -6.61
CA LYS A 17 23.85 -15.34 -7.07
C LYS A 17 22.90 -15.05 -5.92
N ILE A 18 22.18 -13.93 -6.00
CA ILE A 18 21.11 -13.59 -5.07
C ILE A 18 19.82 -14.25 -5.53
N PRO A 19 19.11 -15.00 -4.67
CA PRO A 19 17.83 -15.60 -5.02
C PRO A 19 16.80 -14.54 -5.47
N THR A 20 16.04 -14.85 -6.52
CA THR A 20 14.94 -13.99 -6.98
C THR A 20 13.77 -14.02 -5.99
N ASN A 21 13.52 -15.18 -5.38
CA ASN A 21 12.51 -15.37 -4.36
C ASN A 21 12.88 -14.66 -3.03
N PRO A 22 12.02 -13.74 -2.52
CA PRO A 22 12.25 -13.03 -1.27
C PRO A 22 12.45 -13.93 -0.04
N LEU A 23 11.78 -15.08 0.07
CA LEU A 23 11.95 -15.96 1.23
C LEU A 23 13.32 -16.66 1.25
N ASP A 24 13.86 -16.98 0.09
CA ASP A 24 15.20 -17.60 -0.02
C ASP A 24 16.32 -16.60 0.29
N ARG A 25 15.98 -15.30 0.37
CA ARG A 25 16.89 -14.26 0.83
C ARG A 25 17.02 -14.21 2.35
N VAL A 26 16.05 -14.75 3.10
CA VAL A 26 16.10 -14.78 4.56
C VAL A 26 17.18 -15.75 5.04
N ILE A 27 18.11 -15.24 5.84
CA ILE A 27 19.29 -16.00 6.27
C ILE A 27 19.07 -16.61 7.65
N GLY A 28 19.37 -17.91 7.79
CA GLY A 28 19.46 -18.58 9.09
C GLY A 28 18.13 -18.84 9.81
N GLN A 29 16.98 -18.58 9.19
CA GLN A 29 15.65 -18.73 9.80
C GLN A 29 14.77 -19.81 9.13
N PRO A 30 15.22 -21.08 8.99
CA PRO A 30 14.49 -22.08 8.21
C PRO A 30 13.11 -22.40 8.78
N GLU A 31 12.97 -22.53 10.10
CA GLU A 31 11.67 -22.78 10.75
C GLU A 31 10.74 -21.57 10.60
N ALA A 32 11.25 -20.35 10.78
CA ALA A 32 10.43 -19.15 10.64
C ALA A 32 9.91 -18.97 9.22
N VAL A 33 10.76 -19.22 8.21
CA VAL A 33 10.39 -19.20 6.78
C VAL A 33 9.34 -20.28 6.48
N ARG A 34 9.53 -21.51 6.99
CA ARG A 34 8.58 -22.62 6.81
C ARG A 34 7.20 -22.30 7.39
N LEU A 35 7.16 -21.77 8.61
CA LEU A 35 5.91 -21.41 9.28
C LEU A 35 5.25 -20.18 8.65
N ALA A 36 6.02 -19.18 8.21
CA ALA A 36 5.49 -18.03 7.48
C ALA A 36 4.83 -18.45 6.14
N LEU A 37 5.43 -19.40 5.41
CA LEU A 37 4.84 -19.99 4.21
C LEU A 37 3.52 -20.71 4.49
N LEU A 38 3.47 -21.48 5.57
CA LEU A 38 2.26 -22.19 5.98
C LEU A 38 1.17 -21.18 6.38
N ALA A 39 1.56 -20.12 7.10
CA ALA A 39 0.68 -19.03 7.50
C ALA A 39 0.08 -18.28 6.30
N ALA A 40 0.90 -17.93 5.30
CA ALA A 40 0.42 -17.32 4.06
C ALA A 40 -0.62 -18.19 3.34
N LYS A 41 -0.29 -19.46 3.10
CA LYS A 41 -1.16 -20.39 2.37
C LYS A 41 -2.48 -20.67 3.08
N GLN A 42 -2.47 -20.70 4.41
CA GLN A 42 -3.64 -21.02 5.21
C GLN A 42 -4.36 -19.78 5.77
N ARG A 43 -3.91 -18.58 5.37
CA ARG A 43 -4.37 -17.28 5.89
C ARG A 43 -4.41 -17.21 7.42
N ARG A 44 -3.30 -17.57 8.06
CA ARG A 44 -3.14 -17.63 9.53
C ARG A 44 -2.29 -16.47 10.05
N ASN A 45 -2.60 -16.00 11.25
CA ASN A 45 -1.86 -14.89 11.88
C ASN A 45 -0.47 -15.34 12.33
N LEU A 46 0.43 -14.37 12.50
CA LEU A 46 1.83 -14.62 12.84
C LEU A 46 2.30 -13.63 13.91
N LEU A 47 2.97 -14.12 14.95
CA LEU A 47 3.70 -13.30 15.92
C LEU A 47 5.19 -13.66 15.85
N LEU A 48 6.03 -12.72 15.43
CA LEU A 48 7.47 -12.84 15.33
C LEU A 48 8.14 -12.21 16.56
N VAL A 49 8.72 -13.04 17.41
CA VAL A 49 9.35 -12.61 18.67
C VAL A 49 10.85 -12.76 18.53
N GLY A 50 11.61 -11.68 18.72
CA GLY A 50 13.06 -11.74 18.68
C GLY A 50 13.73 -10.38 18.77
N PRO A 51 15.05 -10.32 18.97
CA PRO A 51 15.78 -9.06 19.06
C PRO A 51 15.71 -8.27 17.74
N PRO A 52 16.11 -6.98 17.75
CA PRO A 52 16.19 -6.20 16.52
C PRO A 52 17.23 -6.78 15.57
N GLY A 53 16.97 -6.67 14.26
CA GLY A 53 17.94 -7.05 13.22
C GLY A 53 18.02 -8.53 12.86
N VAL A 54 17.12 -9.38 13.35
CA VAL A 54 17.04 -10.82 13.01
C VAL A 54 16.16 -11.16 11.79
N GLY A 55 15.63 -10.15 11.10
CA GLY A 55 14.85 -10.33 9.86
C GLY A 55 13.33 -10.45 10.03
N LYS A 56 12.75 -9.96 11.14
CA LYS A 56 11.28 -9.98 11.38
C LYS A 56 10.49 -9.34 10.22
N SER A 57 10.83 -8.10 9.86
CA SER A 57 10.17 -7.37 8.77
C SER A 57 10.43 -7.99 7.40
N MET A 58 11.62 -8.58 7.21
CA MET A 58 11.98 -9.27 5.96
C MET A 58 11.12 -10.53 5.75
N ILE A 59 10.88 -11.32 6.80
CA ILE A 59 9.98 -12.48 6.73
C ILE A 59 8.55 -12.03 6.43
N ALA A 60 8.07 -11.00 7.13
CA ALA A 60 6.72 -10.47 6.91
C ALA A 60 6.52 -9.97 5.46
N GLN A 61 7.48 -9.22 4.92
CA GLN A 61 7.44 -8.76 3.53
C GLN A 61 7.51 -9.94 2.56
N ALA A 62 8.40 -10.90 2.80
CA ALA A 62 8.54 -12.06 1.94
C ALA A 62 7.28 -12.95 1.95
N MET A 63 6.59 -13.05 3.09
CA MET A 63 5.31 -13.74 3.24
C MET A 63 4.22 -13.13 2.33
N SER A 64 4.23 -11.82 2.11
CA SER A 64 3.22 -11.13 1.30
C SER A 64 3.20 -11.55 -0.18
N PHE A 65 4.34 -12.02 -0.71
CA PHE A 65 4.43 -12.53 -2.09
C PHE A 65 3.71 -13.87 -2.29
N TYR A 66 3.35 -14.57 -1.20
CA TYR A 66 2.69 -15.86 -1.24
C TYR A 66 1.20 -15.79 -0.92
N ILE A 67 0.68 -14.58 -0.68
CA ILE A 67 -0.74 -14.36 -0.43
C ILE A 67 -1.41 -14.03 -1.76
N GLU A 68 -2.64 -14.50 -1.91
CA GLU A 68 -3.44 -14.20 -3.08
C GLU A 68 -3.66 -12.70 -3.22
N ARG A 69 -3.71 -12.21 -4.47
CA ARG A 69 -4.05 -10.81 -4.71
C ARG A 69 -5.48 -10.54 -4.23
N PRO A 70 -5.75 -9.33 -3.69
CA PRO A 70 -7.09 -8.93 -3.35
C PRO A 70 -8.04 -9.05 -4.54
N ARG A 71 -9.27 -9.48 -4.28
CA ARG A 71 -10.36 -9.65 -5.23
C ARG A 71 -11.49 -8.65 -5.00
N GLU A 72 -11.48 -7.96 -3.87
CA GLU A 72 -12.51 -7.01 -3.47
C GLU A 72 -11.99 -5.55 -3.47
N GLU A 73 -12.82 -4.65 -4.01
CA GLU A 73 -12.75 -3.20 -3.89
C GLU A 73 -13.83 -2.72 -2.93
N ILE A 74 -13.48 -1.81 -2.02
CA ILE A 74 -14.41 -1.25 -1.04
C ILE A 74 -14.74 0.19 -1.42
N ARG A 75 -16.03 0.45 -1.61
CA ARG A 75 -16.58 1.77 -1.91
C ARG A 75 -17.47 2.25 -0.78
N VAL A 76 -17.43 3.56 -0.52
CA VAL A 76 -18.37 4.25 0.35
C VAL A 76 -19.40 4.92 -0.55
N VAL A 77 -20.67 4.61 -0.35
CA VAL A 77 -21.78 5.11 -1.16
C VAL A 77 -22.55 6.18 -0.37
N HIS A 78 -22.93 7.24 -1.07
CA HIS A 78 -23.76 8.29 -0.49
C HIS A 78 -25.13 7.74 -0.09
N ASN A 79 -25.56 8.06 1.12
CA ASN A 79 -26.89 7.77 1.63
C ASN A 79 -27.75 9.05 1.63
N PRO A 80 -28.71 9.20 0.69
CA PRO A 80 -29.53 10.41 0.60
C PRO A 80 -30.45 10.64 1.80
N ALA A 81 -30.91 9.56 2.46
CA ALA A 81 -31.79 9.65 3.62
C ALA A 81 -31.02 10.06 4.88
N TYR A 82 -29.78 9.56 5.03
CA TYR A 82 -28.91 9.84 6.17
C TYR A 82 -27.47 10.09 5.70
N PRO A 83 -27.12 11.32 5.27
CA PRO A 83 -25.79 11.62 4.72
C PRO A 83 -24.62 11.29 5.66
N GLU A 84 -24.82 11.44 6.97
CA GLU A 84 -23.85 11.12 8.04
C GLU A 84 -23.69 9.61 8.30
N ARG A 85 -24.46 8.78 7.61
CA ARG A 85 -24.38 7.31 7.61
C ARG A 85 -24.25 6.78 6.18
N PRO A 86 -23.13 7.04 5.49
CA PRO A 86 -22.82 6.37 4.24
C PRO A 86 -22.76 4.85 4.45
N PHE A 87 -23.09 4.08 3.42
CA PHE A 87 -23.02 2.62 3.46
C PHE A 87 -21.89 2.10 2.57
N ILE A 88 -21.45 0.87 2.86
CA ILE A 88 -20.39 0.21 2.10
C ILE A 88 -20.99 -0.58 0.95
N GLU A 89 -20.34 -0.48 -0.21
CA GLU A 89 -20.51 -1.39 -1.33
C GLU A 89 -19.17 -2.08 -1.59
N VAL A 90 -19.18 -3.41 -1.55
CA VAL A 90 -18.03 -4.24 -1.90
C VAL A 90 -18.24 -4.74 -3.32
N LYS A 91 -17.23 -4.57 -4.18
CA LYS A 91 -17.24 -5.05 -5.56
C LYS A 91 -16.12 -6.05 -5.77
N THR A 92 -16.47 -7.19 -6.35
CA THR A 92 -15.49 -8.18 -6.80
C THR A 92 -14.82 -7.75 -8.10
N ILE A 93 -13.64 -8.29 -8.38
CA ILE A 93 -12.90 -8.01 -9.62
C ILE A 93 -13.74 -8.24 -10.87
N ASP A 94 -14.53 -9.32 -10.90
CA ASP A 94 -15.43 -9.66 -12.01
C ASP A 94 -16.54 -8.61 -12.20
N GLU A 95 -17.07 -8.06 -11.12
CA GLU A 95 -18.09 -7.01 -11.17
C GLU A 95 -17.50 -5.68 -11.62
N ILE A 96 -16.27 -5.36 -11.21
CA ILE A 96 -15.56 -4.15 -11.65
C ILE A 96 -15.26 -4.23 -13.14
N GLU A 97 -14.80 -5.39 -13.63
CA GLU A 97 -14.55 -5.61 -15.05
C GLU A 97 -15.84 -5.52 -15.87
N LYS A 98 -16.94 -6.10 -15.38
CA LYS A 98 -18.27 -5.94 -15.99
C LYS A 98 -18.70 -4.48 -16.02
N GLU A 99 -18.55 -3.74 -14.92
CA GLU A 99 -18.91 -2.32 -14.85
C GLU A 99 -18.06 -1.47 -15.80
N LYS A 100 -16.75 -1.74 -15.92
CA LYS A 100 -15.87 -1.07 -16.89
C LYS A 100 -16.30 -1.37 -18.34
N ASN A 101 -16.62 -2.63 -18.64
CA ASN A 101 -17.12 -3.01 -19.96
C ASN A 101 -18.49 -2.38 -20.27
N GLU A 102 -19.37 -2.29 -19.27
CA GLU A 102 -20.66 -1.61 -19.39
C GLU A 102 -20.46 -0.10 -19.64
N LEU A 103 -19.59 0.56 -18.89
CA LEU A 103 -19.21 1.96 -19.08
C LEU A 103 -18.68 2.23 -20.49
N ASN A 104 -17.73 1.40 -20.97
CA ASN A 104 -17.22 1.50 -22.34
C ASN A 104 -18.34 1.31 -23.38
N SER A 105 -19.33 0.44 -23.10
CA SER A 105 -20.48 0.25 -23.99
C SER A 105 -21.48 1.43 -23.96
N ILE A 106 -21.46 2.27 -22.91
CA ILE A 106 -22.33 3.44 -22.75
C ILE A 106 -21.82 4.64 -23.57
N GLU A 107 -20.53 4.73 -23.85
CA GLU A 107 -19.94 5.87 -24.56
C GLU A 107 -20.43 6.05 -26.00
N GLY A 108 -21.18 5.07 -26.53
CA GLY A 108 -21.80 5.12 -27.84
C GLY A 108 -20.80 4.95 -28.98
N GLN A 109 -21.29 4.71 -30.18
CA GLN A 109 -20.43 4.65 -31.36
C GLN A 109 -20.10 6.07 -31.82
N ILE A 110 -18.81 6.36 -32.01
CA ILE A 110 -18.37 7.63 -32.60
C ILE A 110 -18.30 7.45 -34.12
N ILE A 111 -19.04 8.26 -34.86
CA ILE A 111 -19.05 8.28 -36.33
C ILE A 111 -18.61 9.63 -36.87
N ASP A 112 -18.07 9.66 -38.09
CA ASP A 112 -17.81 10.92 -38.77
C ASP A 112 -19.14 11.55 -39.23
N PRO A 113 -19.27 12.89 -39.22
CA PRO A 113 -20.55 13.52 -39.53
C PRO A 113 -21.10 13.19 -40.93
N LYS A 114 -20.24 12.74 -41.85
CA LYS A 114 -20.60 12.30 -43.20
C LYS A 114 -21.34 10.95 -43.21
N ASP A 115 -21.09 10.11 -42.21
CA ASP A 115 -21.70 8.78 -42.08
C ASP A 115 -23.06 8.85 -41.37
N ALA A 116 -23.37 9.99 -40.74
CA ALA A 116 -24.66 10.24 -40.12
C ALA A 116 -25.74 10.57 -41.17
N PRO A 117 -27.03 10.27 -40.91
CA PRO A 117 -28.13 10.72 -41.76
C PRO A 117 -28.09 12.23 -41.99
N GLN A 118 -28.36 12.65 -43.22
CA GLN A 118 -28.21 14.06 -43.65
C GLN A 118 -28.99 15.04 -42.77
N ASN A 119 -30.24 14.69 -42.42
CA ASN A 119 -31.11 15.45 -41.53
C ASN A 119 -30.56 15.57 -40.10
N VAL A 120 -29.85 14.55 -39.61
CA VAL A 120 -29.18 14.55 -38.30
C VAL A 120 -27.95 15.46 -38.32
N ALA A 121 -27.10 15.31 -39.35
CA ALA A 121 -25.91 16.14 -39.50
C ALA A 121 -26.25 17.63 -39.68
N GLU A 122 -27.36 17.95 -40.34
CA GLU A 122 -27.88 19.32 -40.46
C GLU A 122 -28.37 19.88 -39.13
N ARG A 123 -29.22 19.13 -38.41
CA ARG A 123 -29.76 19.56 -37.11
C ARG A 123 -28.70 19.71 -36.04
N LEU A 124 -27.67 18.85 -36.06
CA LEU A 124 -26.50 18.95 -35.18
C LEU A 124 -25.48 20.00 -35.67
N GLY A 125 -25.71 20.68 -36.80
CA GLY A 125 -24.87 21.77 -37.29
C GLY A 125 -23.56 21.33 -37.96
N TYR A 126 -23.37 20.04 -38.21
CA TYR A 126 -22.19 19.52 -38.92
C TYR A 126 -22.29 19.62 -40.44
N ARG A 127 -23.51 19.69 -41.00
CA ARG A 127 -23.78 19.83 -42.45
C ARG A 127 -24.58 21.11 -42.71
N CYS A 128 -24.13 21.92 -43.65
CA CYS A 128 -24.88 23.11 -44.06
C CYS A 128 -26.13 22.70 -44.87
N PRO A 129 -27.34 23.14 -44.48
CA PRO A 129 -28.57 22.80 -45.22
C PRO A 129 -28.67 23.48 -46.59
N HIS A 130 -27.92 24.55 -46.83
CA HIS A 130 -27.96 25.31 -48.08
C HIS A 130 -27.01 24.78 -49.16
N CYS A 131 -25.77 24.43 -48.78
CA CYS A 131 -24.75 23.99 -49.74
C CYS A 131 -24.21 22.57 -49.50
N GLY A 132 -24.68 21.89 -48.44
CA GLY A 132 -24.25 20.53 -48.10
C GLY A 132 -22.82 20.42 -47.54
N PHE A 133 -22.11 21.54 -47.34
CA PHE A 133 -20.73 21.53 -46.84
C PHE A 133 -20.65 21.10 -45.37
N TYR A 134 -19.69 20.23 -45.05
CA TYR A 134 -19.46 19.74 -43.70
C TYR A 134 -18.44 20.59 -42.96
N SER A 135 -18.76 21.00 -41.73
CA SER A 135 -17.89 21.86 -40.91
C SER A 135 -18.25 21.68 -39.43
N PRO A 136 -17.33 21.97 -38.49
CA PRO A 136 -17.60 21.82 -37.06
C PRO A 136 -18.82 22.63 -36.59
N PRO A 137 -19.54 22.15 -35.56
CA PRO A 137 -20.77 22.78 -35.06
C PRO A 137 -20.49 24.00 -34.17
N THR A 138 -19.22 24.27 -33.86
CA THR A 138 -18.76 25.49 -33.18
C THR A 138 -18.96 26.74 -34.04
N GLU A 139 -18.99 26.57 -35.36
CA GLU A 139 -19.22 27.64 -36.31
C GLU A 139 -20.70 27.71 -36.71
N ASN A 140 -21.38 28.79 -36.33
CA ASN A 140 -22.81 28.99 -36.65
C ASN A 140 -23.07 29.37 -38.12
N ILE A 141 -22.02 29.79 -38.85
CA ILE A 141 -22.07 30.22 -40.25
C ILE A 141 -21.29 29.22 -41.09
N CYS A 142 -21.82 28.85 -42.25
CA CYS A 142 -21.14 27.94 -43.17
C CYS A 142 -19.93 28.62 -43.82
N PRO A 143 -18.71 28.06 -43.69
CA PRO A 143 -17.51 28.66 -44.29
C PRO A 143 -17.49 28.61 -45.82
N ASN A 144 -18.34 27.79 -46.45
CA ASN A 144 -18.41 27.65 -47.90
C ASN A 144 -19.42 28.60 -48.57
N CYS A 145 -20.62 28.74 -48.01
CA CYS A 145 -21.69 29.55 -48.62
C CYS A 145 -22.14 30.75 -47.78
N ASN A 146 -21.50 30.99 -46.64
CA ASN A 146 -21.73 32.11 -45.72
C ASN A 146 -23.17 32.23 -45.17
N ASN A 147 -24.00 31.17 -45.30
CA ASN A 147 -25.35 31.11 -44.74
C ASN A 147 -25.32 30.50 -43.33
N SER A 148 -26.34 30.82 -42.51
CA SER A 148 -26.51 30.21 -41.19
C SER A 148 -26.68 28.69 -41.28
N LYS A 149 -26.02 27.94 -40.38
CA LYS A 149 -26.22 26.49 -40.23
C LYS A 149 -27.42 26.14 -39.35
N ILE A 150 -27.89 27.09 -38.52
CA ILE A 150 -28.98 26.86 -37.56
C ILE A 150 -30.32 27.10 -38.28
N ILE A 151 -31.10 26.04 -38.46
CA ILE A 151 -32.49 26.12 -38.89
C ILE A 151 -33.36 26.16 -37.64
N ASN A 152 -33.90 27.32 -37.28
CA ASN A 152 -34.95 27.42 -36.27
C ASN A 152 -36.25 26.84 -36.84
N SER A 153 -36.44 25.52 -36.74
CA SER A 153 -37.72 24.91 -37.08
C SER A 153 -38.73 25.17 -35.98
N ALA A 154 -39.53 26.23 -36.14
CA ALA A 154 -40.75 26.43 -35.37
C ALA A 154 -41.76 25.30 -35.68
N GLN A 155 -42.19 24.64 -34.61
CA GLN A 155 -43.48 23.94 -34.38
C GLN A 155 -44.25 23.39 -35.59
N GLY A 156 -44.20 22.06 -35.75
CA GLY A 156 -45.16 21.30 -36.54
C GLY A 156 -45.92 20.28 -35.66
N PRO A 157 -47.20 19.94 -35.93
CA PRO A 157 -48.06 19.13 -35.06
C PRO A 157 -47.55 17.71 -34.74
N PHE A 158 -46.63 17.18 -35.56
CA PHE A 158 -46.03 15.86 -35.36
C PHE A 158 -44.73 15.88 -34.54
N ASN A 159 -44.10 17.05 -34.33
CA ASN A 159 -42.92 17.17 -33.47
C ASN A 159 -43.27 16.96 -31.98
N ASP A 160 -44.51 17.26 -31.58
CA ASP A 160 -44.94 17.06 -30.18
C ASP A 160 -44.98 15.59 -29.79
N VAL A 161 -45.25 14.66 -30.71
CA VAL A 161 -45.22 13.22 -30.41
C VAL A 161 -43.78 12.74 -30.18
N PHE A 162 -42.82 13.19 -31.00
CA PHE A 162 -41.41 12.87 -30.82
C PHE A 162 -40.80 13.57 -29.57
N ASN A 163 -41.26 14.78 -29.24
CA ASN A 163 -40.93 15.45 -27.98
C ASN A 163 -41.48 14.68 -26.78
N VAL A 164 -42.72 14.18 -26.84
CA VAL A 164 -43.34 13.41 -25.75
C VAL A 164 -42.63 12.06 -25.55
N ILE A 165 -42.26 11.36 -26.63
CA ILE A 165 -41.46 10.12 -26.54
C ILE A 165 -40.05 10.43 -26.02
N GLY A 166 -39.40 11.47 -26.53
CA GLY A 166 -38.10 11.92 -26.00
C GLY A 166 -38.15 12.22 -24.49
N VAL A 167 -39.18 12.95 -24.03
CA VAL A 167 -39.39 13.31 -22.63
C VAL A 167 -39.70 12.10 -21.75
N ALA A 168 -40.50 11.13 -22.21
CA ALA A 168 -40.72 9.86 -21.51
C ALA A 168 -39.41 9.05 -21.35
N PHE A 169 -38.47 9.29 -22.26
CA PHE A 169 -37.11 8.77 -22.23
C PHE A 169 -36.10 9.79 -21.61
N GLY A 170 -36.55 10.81 -20.88
CA GLY A 170 -35.68 11.78 -20.20
C GLY A 170 -34.79 12.62 -21.11
N VAL A 171 -35.13 12.72 -22.40
CA VAL A 171 -34.40 13.46 -23.42
C VAL A 171 -35.08 14.82 -23.63
N ASN A 172 -34.43 15.89 -23.18
CA ASN A 172 -34.74 17.25 -23.65
C ASN A 172 -34.03 17.48 -24.98
N ASN A 173 -34.77 17.89 -26.02
CA ASN A 173 -34.20 18.31 -27.29
C ASN A 173 -33.48 19.65 -27.11
N THR A 174 -32.19 19.60 -26.78
CA THR A 174 -31.26 20.74 -26.94
C THR A 174 -30.70 20.72 -28.36
N ASN A 175 -30.14 21.84 -28.83
CA ASN A 175 -29.46 21.93 -30.14
C ASN A 175 -28.26 20.97 -30.31
N ASP A 176 -27.96 20.16 -29.29
CA ASP A 176 -26.80 19.26 -29.23
C ASP A 176 -27.18 17.78 -29.37
N ARG A 177 -28.48 17.45 -29.47
CA ARG A 177 -28.97 16.06 -29.56
C ARG A 177 -30.14 15.94 -30.56
N VAL A 178 -30.16 14.84 -31.32
CA VAL A 178 -31.24 14.51 -32.28
C VAL A 178 -31.64 13.06 -32.11
N THR A 179 -32.93 12.82 -31.86
CA THR A 179 -33.50 11.46 -31.74
C THR A 179 -34.13 11.03 -33.07
N GLN A 180 -33.87 9.79 -33.49
CA GLN A 180 -34.42 9.19 -34.70
C GLN A 180 -34.74 7.71 -34.48
N THR A 181 -35.82 7.22 -35.09
CA THR A 181 -36.15 5.78 -35.07
C THR A 181 -35.51 5.08 -36.27
N ARG A 182 -34.80 3.98 -36.04
CA ARG A 182 -34.22 3.12 -37.08
C ARG A 182 -34.95 1.77 -37.10
N ARG A 183 -35.39 1.32 -38.28
CA ARG A 183 -35.99 0.00 -38.44
C ARG A 183 -34.91 -1.04 -38.76
N ILE A 184 -34.74 -2.03 -37.89
CA ILE A 184 -33.84 -3.17 -38.09
C ILE A 184 -34.69 -4.44 -38.12
N GLY A 185 -34.99 -4.94 -39.33
CA GLY A 185 -35.92 -6.05 -39.53
C GLY A 185 -37.36 -5.69 -39.14
N ASP A 186 -37.96 -6.51 -38.27
CA ASP A 186 -39.33 -6.30 -37.75
C ASP A 186 -39.41 -5.45 -36.48
N LYS A 187 -38.27 -4.91 -36.00
CA LYS A 187 -38.21 -4.07 -34.79
C LYS A 187 -37.81 -2.64 -35.14
N GLU A 188 -38.50 -1.69 -34.51
CA GLU A 188 -38.13 -0.28 -34.49
C GLU A 188 -37.29 -0.01 -33.25
N GLU A 189 -36.06 0.47 -33.42
CA GLU A 189 -35.16 0.86 -32.33
C GLU A 189 -34.94 2.38 -32.34
N ILE A 190 -34.92 2.99 -31.16
CA ILE A 190 -34.66 4.43 -31.01
C ILE A 190 -33.14 4.67 -30.97
N VAL A 191 -32.66 5.62 -31.76
CA VAL A 191 -31.25 6.03 -31.83
C VAL A 191 -31.14 7.53 -31.57
N VAL A 192 -30.24 7.92 -30.67
CA VAL A 192 -29.96 9.31 -30.33
C VAL A 192 -28.56 9.68 -30.81
N TYR A 193 -28.46 10.77 -31.55
CA TYR A 193 -27.21 11.34 -32.04
C TYR A 193 -26.87 12.59 -31.23
N GLU A 194 -25.66 12.68 -30.70
CA GLU A 194 -25.17 13.80 -29.89
C GLU A 194 -23.93 14.42 -30.53
N LYS A 195 -23.74 15.74 -30.36
CA LYS A 195 -22.46 16.38 -30.69
C LYS A 195 -21.33 15.82 -29.83
N PHE A 196 -20.21 15.48 -30.44
CA PHE A 196 -18.99 15.03 -29.75
C PHE A 196 -17.74 15.64 -30.42
N GLY A 197 -17.46 16.90 -30.09
CA GLY A 197 -16.40 17.68 -30.75
C GLY A 197 -16.67 17.77 -32.26
N ASP A 198 -15.70 17.37 -33.08
CA ASP A 198 -15.81 17.34 -34.54
C ASP A 198 -16.55 16.11 -35.09
N LYS A 199 -16.98 15.19 -34.21
CA LYS A 199 -17.66 13.93 -34.55
C LYS A 199 -19.04 13.84 -33.92
N ILE A 200 -19.81 12.82 -34.32
CA ILE A 200 -21.14 12.55 -33.78
C ILE A 200 -21.09 11.27 -32.96
N ARG A 201 -21.64 11.31 -31.74
CA ARG A 201 -21.83 10.14 -30.88
C ARG A 201 -23.22 9.57 -31.12
N VAL A 202 -23.31 8.27 -31.37
CA VAL A 202 -24.56 7.54 -31.59
C VAL A 202 -24.86 6.66 -30.38
N LEU A 203 -26.06 6.80 -29.85
CA LEU A 203 -26.58 6.06 -28.70
C LEU A 203 -27.84 5.31 -29.09
N ASP A 204 -27.74 3.99 -29.17
CA ASP A 204 -28.90 3.13 -29.42
C ASP A 204 -29.77 2.99 -28.16
N GLU A 205 -30.97 2.46 -28.31
CA GLU A 205 -31.95 2.25 -27.24
C GLU A 205 -31.35 1.49 -26.05
N LYS A 206 -30.60 0.41 -26.32
CA LYS A 206 -29.89 -0.36 -25.29
C LYS A 206 -28.86 0.48 -24.52
N THR A 207 -28.17 1.38 -25.22
CA THR A 207 -27.17 2.28 -24.64
C THR A 207 -27.81 3.35 -23.77
N LEU A 208 -28.96 3.89 -24.19
CA LEU A 208 -29.76 4.86 -23.43
C LEU A 208 -30.35 4.26 -22.16
N GLU A 209 -30.90 3.05 -22.22
CA GLU A 209 -31.40 2.34 -21.04
C GLU A 209 -30.30 2.06 -20.02
N LYS A 210 -29.11 1.63 -20.48
CA LYS A 210 -27.94 1.43 -19.62
C LYS A 210 -27.49 2.74 -18.96
N ARG A 211 -27.44 3.83 -19.72
CA ARG A 211 -27.08 5.17 -19.22
C ARG A 211 -28.03 5.64 -18.11
N ARG A 212 -29.35 5.46 -18.27
CA ARG A 212 -30.32 5.79 -17.21
C ARG A 212 -30.18 4.94 -15.96
N LYS A 213 -29.88 3.65 -16.10
CA LYS A 213 -29.63 2.77 -14.95
C LYS A 213 -28.41 3.23 -14.16
N MET A 214 -27.37 3.74 -14.83
CA MET A 214 -26.19 4.32 -14.20
C MET A 214 -26.48 5.69 -13.55
N GLU A 215 -27.23 6.57 -14.19
CA GLU A 215 -27.64 7.87 -13.61
C GLU A 215 -28.48 7.71 -12.33
N LYS A 216 -29.16 6.57 -12.16
CA LYS A 216 -29.90 6.23 -10.94
C LYS A 216 -29.03 5.66 -9.81
N LYS A 217 -27.78 5.28 -10.06
CA LYS A 217 -26.89 4.79 -8.99
C LYS A 217 -26.47 5.97 -8.11
N SER A 218 -26.52 5.77 -6.80
CA SER A 218 -25.96 6.74 -5.86
C SER A 218 -24.46 6.94 -6.11
N PRO A 219 -23.94 8.17 -5.99
CA PRO A 219 -22.52 8.41 -6.13
C PRO A 219 -21.75 7.67 -5.03
N SER A 220 -20.55 7.20 -5.38
CA SER A 220 -19.69 6.43 -4.48
C SER A 220 -18.23 6.82 -4.64
N LYS A 221 -17.45 6.57 -3.59
CA LYS A 221 -16.01 6.80 -3.53
C LYS A 221 -15.31 5.48 -3.22
N VAL A 222 -14.31 5.11 -4.02
CA VAL A 222 -13.41 4.01 -3.69
C VAL A 222 -12.52 4.41 -2.52
N ILE A 223 -12.54 3.64 -1.43
CA ILE A 223 -11.68 3.84 -0.26
C ILE A 223 -10.59 2.78 -0.12
N VAL A 224 -10.82 1.58 -0.67
CA VAL A 224 -9.82 0.50 -0.75
C VAL A 224 -9.82 -0.03 -2.18
N PRO A 225 -8.80 0.32 -3.00
CA PRO A 225 -8.77 -0.02 -4.42
C PRO A 225 -8.33 -1.47 -4.67
N ILE A 226 -8.74 -2.05 -5.79
CA ILE A 226 -8.44 -3.45 -6.15
C ILE A 226 -6.95 -3.70 -6.47
N ASP A 227 -6.26 -2.73 -7.06
CA ASP A 227 -4.86 -2.80 -7.49
C ASP A 227 -3.86 -2.40 -6.40
N ARG A 228 -4.30 -2.37 -5.14
CA ARG A 228 -3.48 -2.04 -3.98
C ARG A 228 -2.36 -3.04 -3.72
N ASN A 229 -1.32 -2.59 -3.03
CA ASN A 229 -0.33 -3.48 -2.42
C ASN A 229 -1.00 -4.24 -1.26
N PRO A 230 -1.04 -5.59 -1.27
CA PRO A 230 -1.65 -6.36 -0.18
C PRO A 230 -0.85 -6.30 1.12
N PHE A 231 0.39 -5.80 1.11
CA PHE A 231 1.20 -5.64 2.32
C PHE A 231 1.08 -4.21 2.88
N VAL A 232 0.41 -4.06 4.02
CA VAL A 232 0.24 -2.78 4.71
C VAL A 232 1.09 -2.74 5.97
N LEU A 233 2.00 -1.76 6.04
CA LEU A 233 2.84 -1.48 7.20
C LEU A 233 2.12 -0.45 8.10
N ALA A 234 1.94 -0.77 9.39
CA ALA A 234 1.32 0.11 10.38
C ALA A 234 2.15 0.21 11.68
N THR A 235 3.48 0.18 11.55
CA THR A 235 4.41 0.30 12.69
C THR A 235 4.41 1.74 13.20
N GLY A 236 4.12 1.94 14.48
CA GLY A 236 4.01 3.30 15.07
C GLY A 236 2.82 4.11 14.56
N ALA A 237 1.84 3.47 13.92
CA ALA A 237 0.70 4.14 13.34
C ALA A 237 -0.14 4.86 14.41
N SER A 238 -0.60 6.06 14.07
CA SER A 238 -1.59 6.79 14.88
C SER A 238 -2.95 6.09 14.84
N GLU A 239 -3.85 6.45 15.76
CA GLU A 239 -5.20 5.89 15.78
C GLU A 239 -5.97 6.12 14.46
N THR A 240 -5.81 7.29 13.85
CA THR A 240 -6.45 7.65 12.58
C THR A 240 -5.86 6.88 11.41
N GLU A 241 -4.54 6.70 11.38
CA GLU A 241 -3.86 5.92 10.35
C GLU A 241 -4.23 4.43 10.44
N LEU A 242 -4.29 3.88 11.65
CA LEU A 242 -4.60 2.47 11.86
C LEU A 242 -6.08 2.16 11.56
N LEU A 243 -7.00 2.98 12.08
CA LEU A 243 -8.43 2.68 12.15
C LEU A 243 -9.30 3.53 11.22
N GLY A 244 -8.71 4.43 10.44
CA GLY A 244 -9.43 5.32 9.53
C GLY A 244 -10.02 6.53 10.24
N ASP A 245 -10.42 7.50 9.43
CA ASP A 245 -10.96 8.78 9.89
C ASP A 245 -11.85 9.42 8.82
N VAL A 246 -12.54 10.50 9.19
CA VAL A 246 -13.33 11.33 8.28
C VAL A 246 -12.78 12.74 8.27
N ARG A 247 -12.38 13.20 7.09
CA ARG A 247 -11.80 14.54 6.92
C ARG A 247 -12.76 15.64 7.37
N HIS A 248 -12.19 16.72 7.88
CA HIS A 248 -12.94 17.92 8.21
C HIS A 248 -13.48 18.58 6.93
N ASP A 249 -14.70 19.12 7.01
CA ASP A 249 -15.22 20.03 5.98
C ASP A 249 -15.10 21.47 6.49
N PRO A 250 -14.24 22.32 5.88
CA PRO A 250 -14.10 23.72 6.26
C PRO A 250 -15.41 24.53 6.15
N TYR A 251 -16.35 24.08 5.32
CA TYR A 251 -17.64 24.74 5.10
C TYR A 251 -18.77 24.17 5.95
N GLY A 252 -18.47 23.28 6.91
CA GLY A 252 -19.43 22.77 7.88
C GLY A 252 -20.61 22.00 7.28
N GLY A 253 -20.45 21.39 6.10
CA GLY A 253 -21.49 20.63 5.41
C GLY A 253 -22.43 21.48 4.55
N HIS A 254 -22.03 22.70 4.15
CA HIS A 254 -22.87 23.57 3.33
C HIS A 254 -23.28 22.87 2.01
N PRO A 255 -24.58 22.73 1.66
CA PRO A 255 -25.06 21.84 0.59
C PRO A 255 -24.51 22.10 -0.82
N GLN A 256 -24.01 23.31 -1.09
CA GLN A 256 -23.50 23.72 -2.42
C GLN A 256 -21.98 23.94 -2.46
N LEU A 257 -21.31 24.00 -1.31
CA LEU A 257 -19.89 24.38 -1.21
C LEU A 257 -19.04 23.36 -0.42
N GLY A 258 -19.67 22.65 0.52
CA GLY A 258 -19.03 21.64 1.32
C GLY A 258 -18.89 20.31 0.59
N THR A 259 -17.89 19.54 1.00
CA THR A 259 -17.69 18.15 0.52
C THR A 259 -18.63 17.19 1.23
N LEU A 260 -19.25 16.29 0.46
CA LEU A 260 -20.24 15.36 1.00
C LEU A 260 -19.58 14.37 1.97
N PRO A 261 -20.28 13.91 3.02
CA PRO A 261 -19.71 13.01 4.03
C PRO A 261 -19.00 11.77 3.48
N TYR A 262 -19.57 11.10 2.48
CA TYR A 262 -19.00 9.90 1.87
C TYR A 262 -17.64 10.16 1.18
N GLU A 263 -17.44 11.38 0.64
CA GLU A 263 -16.20 11.78 -0.03
C GLU A 263 -15.07 12.02 0.97
N ARG A 264 -15.42 12.35 2.22
CA ARG A 264 -14.49 12.68 3.29
C ARG A 264 -13.96 11.44 4.04
N VAL A 265 -14.57 10.27 3.84
CA VAL A 265 -14.16 9.02 4.49
C VAL A 265 -12.78 8.56 4.00
N VAL A 266 -11.92 8.19 4.93
CA VAL A 266 -10.56 7.69 4.67
C VAL A 266 -10.38 6.34 5.36
N ALA A 267 -9.99 5.33 4.58
CA ALA A 267 -9.68 4.00 5.08
C ALA A 267 -8.40 4.02 5.94
N GLY A 268 -8.47 3.37 7.10
CA GLY A 268 -7.28 3.04 7.91
C GLY A 268 -6.53 1.82 7.40
N ALA A 269 -5.34 1.58 7.95
CA ALA A 269 -4.48 0.45 7.64
C ALA A 269 -5.19 -0.91 7.77
N VAL A 270 -6.07 -1.10 8.76
CA VAL A 270 -6.86 -2.33 8.92
C VAL A 270 -7.77 -2.63 7.73
N HIS A 271 -8.30 -1.59 7.08
CA HIS A 271 -9.18 -1.74 5.90
C HIS A 271 -8.34 -1.91 4.63
N MET A 272 -7.25 -1.15 4.51
CA MET A 272 -6.33 -1.29 3.37
C MET A 272 -5.71 -2.68 3.30
N ALA A 273 -5.49 -3.32 4.47
CA ALA A 273 -4.98 -4.68 4.59
C ALA A 273 -6.03 -5.76 4.30
N HIS A 274 -7.30 -5.43 4.04
CA HIS A 274 -8.33 -6.40 3.71
C HIS A 274 -7.88 -7.33 2.58
N GLU A 275 -8.10 -8.64 2.72
CA GLU A 275 -7.61 -9.73 1.87
C GLU A 275 -6.07 -9.87 1.81
N GLY A 276 -5.31 -8.99 2.44
CA GLY A 276 -3.84 -8.96 2.46
C GLY A 276 -3.24 -9.19 3.85
N VAL A 277 -2.13 -8.51 4.11
CA VAL A 277 -1.32 -8.55 5.34
C VAL A 277 -1.34 -7.19 6.02
N LEU A 278 -1.65 -7.19 7.31
CA LEU A 278 -1.36 -6.07 8.20
C LEU A 278 -0.09 -6.38 9.00
N PHE A 279 1.00 -5.69 8.70
CA PHE A 279 2.27 -5.84 9.41
C PHE A 279 2.48 -4.72 10.43
N ILE A 280 2.71 -5.11 11.68
CA ILE A 280 2.95 -4.20 12.80
C ILE A 280 4.22 -4.67 13.52
N ASP A 281 5.32 -3.96 13.32
CA ASP A 281 6.49 -4.09 14.18
C ASP A 281 6.25 -3.37 15.50
N GLU A 282 6.89 -3.84 16.55
CA GLU A 282 6.74 -3.32 17.92
C GLU A 282 5.27 -3.14 18.32
N ILE A 283 4.44 -4.18 18.13
CA ILE A 283 2.98 -4.14 18.38
C ILE A 283 2.60 -3.62 19.78
N THR A 284 3.52 -3.73 20.73
CA THR A 284 3.38 -3.26 22.11
C THR A 284 3.30 -1.73 22.20
N HIS A 285 3.94 -1.00 21.28
CA HIS A 285 3.89 0.47 21.22
C HIS A 285 2.51 1.02 20.86
N LEU A 286 1.62 0.20 20.32
CA LEU A 286 0.23 0.60 20.04
C LEU A 286 -0.62 0.79 21.29
N GLY A 287 -0.17 0.28 22.45
CA GLY A 287 -0.89 0.41 23.72
C GLY A 287 -2.36 -0.04 23.61
N ASN A 288 -3.29 0.87 23.90
CA ASN A 288 -4.72 0.58 23.88
C ASN A 288 -5.27 0.23 22.48
N LEU A 289 -4.60 0.65 21.40
CA LEU A 289 -5.07 0.38 20.03
C LEU A 289 -5.08 -1.11 19.68
N GLN A 290 -4.33 -1.93 20.43
CA GLN A 290 -4.37 -3.39 20.34
C GLN A 290 -5.80 -3.96 20.50
N ARG A 291 -6.67 -3.31 21.29
CA ARG A 291 -8.08 -3.74 21.45
C ARG A 291 -8.86 -3.63 20.15
N PHE A 292 -8.64 -2.56 19.39
CA PHE A 292 -9.32 -2.34 18.12
C PHE A 292 -8.83 -3.31 17.05
N ILE A 293 -7.54 -3.65 17.05
CA ILE A 293 -7.00 -4.72 16.19
C ILE A 293 -7.69 -6.05 16.49
N LEU A 294 -7.83 -6.39 17.78
CA LEU A 294 -8.54 -7.61 18.18
C LEU A 294 -9.99 -7.62 17.65
N THR A 295 -10.72 -6.52 17.79
CA THR A 295 -12.09 -6.39 17.26
C THR A 295 -12.12 -6.54 15.74
N ALA A 296 -11.25 -5.84 15.01
CA ALA A 296 -11.16 -5.92 13.56
C ALA A 296 -10.83 -7.35 13.08
N MET A 297 -9.98 -8.07 13.80
CA MET A 297 -9.65 -9.48 13.52
C MET A 297 -10.80 -10.45 13.83
N GLN A 298 -11.62 -10.17 14.85
CA GLN A 298 -12.72 -11.02 15.27
C GLN A 298 -13.92 -10.87 14.34
N GLU A 299 -14.34 -9.63 14.11
CA GLU A 299 -15.53 -9.31 13.32
C GLU A 299 -15.24 -9.30 11.82
N ARG A 300 -13.95 -9.26 11.41
CA ARG A 300 -13.50 -9.04 10.03
C ARG A 300 -14.08 -7.79 9.39
N LYS A 301 -14.57 -6.88 10.22
CA LYS A 301 -15.12 -5.59 9.89
C LYS A 301 -14.75 -4.61 10.98
N PHE A 302 -14.58 -3.35 10.62
CA PHE A 302 -14.36 -2.28 11.59
C PHE A 302 -14.98 -0.98 11.07
N PRO A 303 -15.71 -0.22 11.91
CA PRO A 303 -16.33 1.02 11.45
C PRO A 303 -15.30 2.13 11.29
N ILE A 304 -15.51 2.98 10.27
CA ILE A 304 -14.77 4.24 10.11
C ILE A 304 -15.61 5.37 10.73
N ILE A 305 -15.04 6.07 11.68
CA ILE A 305 -15.68 7.19 12.41
C ILE A 305 -14.80 8.43 12.31
N GLY A 306 -15.42 9.62 12.33
CA GLY A 306 -14.66 10.86 12.55
C GLY A 306 -14.11 10.90 13.97
N ARG A 307 -12.78 10.87 14.11
CA ARG A 307 -12.12 10.72 15.41
C ARG A 307 -11.81 12.04 16.11
N ASN A 308 -11.77 13.15 15.36
CA ASN A 308 -11.59 14.47 15.94
C ASN A 308 -12.95 15.05 16.38
N PRO A 309 -13.25 15.19 17.68
CA PRO A 309 -14.54 15.66 18.17
C PRO A 309 -14.88 17.11 17.77
N GLN A 310 -13.86 17.92 17.48
CA GLN A 310 -14.03 19.32 17.06
C GLN A 310 -14.26 19.45 15.55
N SER A 311 -14.23 18.34 14.81
CA SER A 311 -14.40 18.32 13.37
C SER A 311 -15.85 18.04 12.96
N ALA A 312 -16.32 18.68 11.89
CA ALA A 312 -17.54 18.29 11.15
C ALA A 312 -17.50 16.85 10.58
N GLY A 313 -16.38 16.12 10.73
CA GLY A 313 -16.30 14.68 10.47
C GLY A 313 -16.84 13.82 11.62
N ALA A 314 -16.92 14.34 12.85
CA ALA A 314 -17.23 13.55 14.05
C ALA A 314 -18.62 12.91 14.03
N SER A 315 -19.58 13.51 13.33
CA SER A 315 -20.94 12.98 13.16
C SER A 315 -21.01 11.84 12.14
N VAL A 316 -20.02 11.74 11.25
CA VAL A 316 -19.99 10.76 10.17
C VAL A 316 -19.50 9.42 10.69
N ARG A 317 -20.24 8.36 10.34
CA ARG A 317 -19.88 6.98 10.66
C ARG A 317 -20.26 6.07 9.52
N VAL A 318 -19.33 5.21 9.13
CA VAL A 318 -19.54 4.14 8.16
C VAL A 318 -19.35 2.82 8.88
N ASP A 319 -20.42 2.05 8.96
CA ASP A 319 -20.43 0.74 9.61
C ASP A 319 -19.97 -0.36 8.66
N ASP A 320 -19.61 -1.52 9.23
CA ASP A 320 -19.35 -2.78 8.51
C ASP A 320 -18.26 -2.74 7.43
N VAL A 321 -17.27 -1.85 7.54
CA VAL A 321 -16.17 -1.77 6.56
C VAL A 321 -15.26 -3.01 6.68
N PRO A 322 -15.05 -3.80 5.60
CA PRO A 322 -14.27 -5.04 5.65
C PRO A 322 -12.82 -4.88 6.12
N THR A 323 -12.36 -5.83 6.93
CA THR A 323 -10.99 -5.89 7.49
C THR A 323 -10.48 -7.35 7.59
N ASP A 324 -10.76 -8.19 6.60
CA ASP A 324 -10.27 -9.59 6.56
C ASP A 324 -8.76 -9.69 6.20
N PHE A 325 -7.89 -9.20 7.08
CA PHE A 325 -6.44 -9.23 6.92
C PHE A 325 -5.80 -10.39 7.70
N ILE A 326 -4.61 -10.81 7.27
CA ILE A 326 -3.69 -11.64 8.06
C ILE A 326 -2.83 -10.71 8.91
N LEU A 327 -2.89 -10.85 10.23
CA LEU A 327 -2.02 -10.08 11.12
C LEU A 327 -0.63 -10.73 11.17
N VAL A 328 0.40 -9.95 10.82
CA VAL A 328 1.80 -10.28 11.12
C VAL A 328 2.33 -9.25 12.12
N ALA A 329 2.37 -9.65 13.38
CA ALA A 329 2.88 -8.82 14.47
C ALA A 329 4.35 -9.19 14.75
N ALA A 330 5.14 -8.20 15.15
CA ALA A 330 6.49 -8.41 15.63
C ALA A 330 6.72 -7.68 16.96
N CYS A 331 7.56 -8.25 17.83
CA CYS A 331 8.00 -7.61 19.06
C CYS A 331 9.36 -8.15 19.52
N ASN A 332 10.00 -7.44 20.45
CA ASN A 332 11.16 -7.98 21.16
C ASN A 332 10.70 -8.92 22.28
N ILE A 333 11.63 -9.74 22.77
CA ILE A 333 11.36 -10.75 23.80
C ILE A 333 10.90 -10.07 25.11
N GLN A 334 11.57 -8.98 25.51
CA GLN A 334 11.23 -8.22 26.72
C GLN A 334 9.85 -7.58 26.67
N ASP A 335 9.38 -7.24 25.46
CA ASP A 335 8.13 -6.52 25.27
C ASP A 335 6.92 -7.46 25.21
N LEU A 336 7.15 -8.77 25.06
CA LEU A 336 6.12 -9.79 24.87
C LEU A 336 5.01 -9.75 25.94
N GLN A 337 5.37 -9.39 27.18
CA GLN A 337 4.43 -9.26 28.30
C GLN A 337 3.45 -8.09 28.16
N TYR A 338 3.73 -7.10 27.32
CA TYR A 338 2.89 -5.93 27.09
C TYR A 338 1.87 -6.11 25.95
N ILE A 339 1.89 -7.27 25.28
CA ILE A 339 0.83 -7.63 24.34
C ILE A 339 -0.42 -7.98 25.15
N LEU A 340 -1.56 -7.39 24.79
CA LEU A 340 -2.84 -7.72 25.41
C LEU A 340 -3.09 -9.24 25.32
N SER A 341 -3.28 -9.88 26.48
CA SER A 341 -3.51 -11.33 26.58
C SER A 341 -4.61 -11.84 25.61
N PRO A 342 -5.76 -11.17 25.47
CA PRO A 342 -6.78 -11.57 24.48
C PRO A 342 -6.30 -11.52 23.02
N LEU A 343 -5.50 -10.52 22.66
CA LEU A 343 -4.94 -10.39 21.31
C LEU A 343 -3.90 -11.48 21.05
N ARG A 344 -2.95 -11.68 21.97
CA ARG A 344 -1.94 -12.75 21.85
C ARG A 344 -2.58 -14.12 21.76
N SER A 345 -3.56 -14.41 22.62
CA SER A 345 -4.33 -15.66 22.60
C SER A 345 -5.04 -15.87 21.25
N ARG A 346 -5.58 -14.81 20.64
CA ARG A 346 -6.22 -14.88 19.32
C ARG A 346 -5.22 -15.11 18.18
N ILE A 347 -4.02 -14.52 18.25
CA ILE A 347 -2.95 -14.76 17.28
C ILE A 347 -2.53 -16.22 17.34
N ILE A 348 -2.23 -16.75 18.53
CA ILE A 348 -1.77 -18.14 18.71
C ILE A 348 -2.88 -19.14 18.35
N GLY A 349 -4.12 -18.91 18.79
CA GLY A 349 -5.23 -19.83 18.55
C GLY A 349 -5.60 -19.99 17.06
N ASN A 350 -5.24 -19.01 16.21
CA ASN A 350 -5.49 -19.02 14.77
C ASN A 350 -4.22 -18.83 13.93
N GLY A 351 -3.06 -19.16 14.48
CA GLY A 351 -1.80 -18.72 13.92
C GLY A 351 -0.59 -19.40 14.51
N TYR A 352 0.55 -18.71 14.39
CA TYR A 352 1.84 -19.18 14.87
C TYR A 352 2.53 -18.09 15.68
N GLU A 353 3.18 -18.49 16.76
CA GLU A 353 4.14 -17.67 17.50
C GLU A 353 5.52 -18.24 17.25
N ILE A 354 6.43 -17.41 16.76
CA ILE A 354 7.76 -17.82 16.32
C ILE A 354 8.80 -17.05 17.12
N LEU A 355 9.62 -17.79 17.85
CA LEU A 355 10.86 -17.26 18.39
C LEU A 355 11.93 -17.28 17.31
N MET A 356 12.49 -16.11 17.02
CA MET A 356 13.52 -15.93 15.99
C MET A 356 14.88 -16.41 16.49
N GLU A 357 15.62 -17.11 15.63
CA GLU A 357 16.99 -17.52 15.94
C GLU A 357 17.93 -16.31 15.97
N ILE A 358 18.87 -16.32 16.92
CA ILE A 358 19.88 -15.25 17.05
C ILE A 358 21.25 -15.66 16.49
N ALA A 359 21.44 -16.95 16.20
CA ALA A 359 22.64 -17.50 15.62
C ALA A 359 22.32 -18.75 14.79
N MET A 360 23.19 -19.10 13.85
CA MET A 360 23.15 -20.35 13.10
C MET A 360 24.49 -21.08 13.16
N PRO A 361 24.55 -22.41 13.01
CA PRO A 361 25.80 -23.15 13.07
C PRO A 361 26.83 -22.65 12.04
N ASP A 362 28.10 -22.52 12.43
CA ASP A 362 29.18 -22.17 11.51
C ASP A 362 29.64 -23.41 10.72
N ASN A 363 29.07 -23.57 9.52
CA ASN A 363 29.41 -24.62 8.58
C ASN A 363 29.56 -24.04 7.16
N PRO A 364 30.15 -24.78 6.20
CA PRO A 364 30.38 -24.26 4.85
C PRO A 364 29.11 -23.74 4.15
N GLN A 365 27.96 -24.39 4.36
CA GLN A 365 26.69 -23.97 3.75
C GLN A 365 26.20 -22.63 4.33
N ASN A 366 26.30 -22.44 5.65
CA ASN A 366 25.88 -21.22 6.32
C ASN A 366 26.86 -20.06 6.06
N ARG A 367 28.15 -20.33 5.84
CA ARG A 367 29.11 -19.31 5.36
C ARG A 367 28.76 -18.80 3.96
N LEU A 368 28.28 -19.67 3.06
CA LEU A 368 27.77 -19.24 1.75
C LEU A 368 26.51 -18.38 1.89
N LYS A 369 25.61 -18.71 2.82
CA LYS A 369 24.45 -17.85 3.13
C LYS A 369 24.87 -16.49 3.70
N TYR A 370 25.93 -16.45 4.48
CA TYR A 370 26.54 -15.19 4.94
C TYR A 370 27.11 -14.37 3.77
N LEU A 371 27.77 -15.04 2.81
CA LEU A 371 28.24 -14.39 1.60
C LEU A 371 27.07 -13.85 0.76
N GLN A 372 25.99 -14.61 0.66
CA GLN A 372 24.73 -14.17 0.06
C GLN A 372 24.20 -12.91 0.77
N PHE A 373 24.22 -12.87 2.11
CA PHE A 373 23.85 -11.67 2.87
C PHE A 373 24.74 -10.46 2.51
N ILE A 374 26.06 -10.64 2.48
CA ILE A 374 26.98 -9.55 2.11
C ILE A 374 26.66 -9.01 0.72
N ALA A 375 26.48 -9.89 -0.27
CA ALA A 375 26.12 -9.49 -1.63
C ALA A 375 24.74 -8.80 -1.68
N GLN A 376 23.77 -9.27 -0.90
CA GLN A 376 22.46 -8.63 -0.79
C GLN A 376 22.54 -7.22 -0.23
N GLU A 377 23.26 -7.00 0.87
CA GLU A 377 23.40 -5.67 1.47
C GLU A 377 24.04 -4.67 0.50
N ILE A 378 25.11 -5.09 -0.19
CA ILE A 378 25.78 -4.27 -1.22
C ILE A 378 24.80 -3.91 -2.35
N ASN A 379 24.04 -4.89 -2.85
CA ASN A 379 23.10 -4.66 -3.95
C ASN A 379 21.89 -3.81 -3.53
N ILE A 380 21.43 -3.94 -2.28
CA ILE A 380 20.33 -3.13 -1.74
C ILE A 380 20.78 -1.67 -1.53
N ASP A 381 22.02 -1.47 -1.07
CA ASP A 381 22.58 -0.14 -0.88
C ASP A 381 22.80 0.59 -2.22
N GLY A 382 23.40 -0.10 -3.20
CA GLY A 382 23.57 0.38 -4.57
C GLY A 382 24.58 1.52 -4.75
N LYS A 383 25.25 1.99 -3.69
CA LYS A 383 26.24 3.08 -3.74
C LYS A 383 27.66 2.59 -3.50
N ILE A 384 27.81 1.48 -2.78
CA ILE A 384 29.11 0.89 -2.45
C ILE A 384 29.54 -0.18 -3.48
N PRO A 385 30.85 -0.34 -3.73
CA PRO A 385 31.33 -1.36 -4.66
C PRO A 385 31.16 -2.79 -4.10
N HIS A 386 31.32 -3.79 -4.97
CA HIS A 386 31.39 -5.19 -4.54
C HIS A 386 32.61 -5.46 -3.66
N MET A 387 32.61 -6.57 -2.94
CA MET A 387 33.60 -6.89 -1.91
C MET A 387 34.48 -8.06 -2.35
N THR A 388 35.78 -7.94 -2.09
CA THR A 388 36.73 -9.04 -2.29
C THR A 388 36.43 -10.21 -1.34
N MET A 389 36.75 -11.45 -1.73
CA MET A 389 36.54 -12.60 -0.83
C MET A 389 37.36 -12.50 0.46
N ASP A 390 38.54 -11.91 0.41
CA ASP A 390 39.39 -11.69 1.59
C ASP A 390 38.73 -10.75 2.61
N ALA A 391 38.11 -9.67 2.13
CA ALA A 391 37.31 -8.76 2.95
C ALA A 391 36.05 -9.45 3.50
N ALA A 392 35.34 -10.22 2.67
CA ALA A 392 34.16 -10.96 3.08
C ALA A 392 34.46 -11.98 4.19
N ARG A 393 35.64 -12.63 4.16
CA ARG A 393 36.07 -13.52 5.26
C ARG A 393 36.21 -12.78 6.58
N ILE A 394 36.65 -11.52 6.60
CA ILE A 394 36.70 -10.72 7.84
C ILE A 394 35.29 -10.50 8.39
N ILE A 395 34.32 -10.17 7.54
CA ILE A 395 32.92 -10.00 7.96
C ILE A 395 32.35 -11.30 8.55
N ILE A 396 32.67 -12.46 7.95
CA ILE A 396 32.26 -13.77 8.48
C ILE A 396 32.89 -14.05 9.84
N GLU A 397 34.20 -13.77 10.00
CA GLU A 397 34.89 -13.93 11.30
C GLU A 397 34.34 -12.99 12.36
N GLU A 398 33.99 -11.75 11.99
CA GLU A 398 33.29 -10.82 12.88
C GLU A 398 31.92 -11.36 13.29
N GLY A 399 31.18 -11.95 12.36
CA GLY A 399 29.91 -12.63 12.65
C GLY A 399 30.06 -13.81 13.62
N ARG A 400 31.16 -14.56 13.54
CA ARG A 400 31.51 -15.62 14.52
C ARG A 400 31.87 -15.01 15.87
N ARG A 401 32.67 -13.93 15.90
CA ARG A 401 33.07 -13.23 17.12
C ARG A 401 31.84 -12.76 17.91
N ARG A 402 30.88 -12.12 17.25
CA ARG A 402 29.62 -11.64 17.87
C ARG A 402 28.72 -12.78 18.36
N ALA A 403 28.66 -13.89 17.63
CA ALA A 403 27.93 -15.07 18.11
C ALA A 403 28.52 -15.60 19.43
N LYS A 404 29.84 -15.58 19.55
CA LYS A 404 30.55 -15.98 20.77
C LYS A 404 30.25 -15.06 21.95
N GLU A 405 30.11 -13.76 21.72
CA GLU A 405 29.69 -12.78 22.74
C GLU A 405 28.27 -13.06 23.26
N ASP A 406 27.38 -13.54 22.39
CA ASP A 406 26.04 -14.04 22.73
C ASP A 406 26.05 -15.48 23.32
N HIS A 407 27.22 -15.98 23.75
CA HIS A 407 27.45 -17.34 24.28
C HIS A 407 27.04 -18.47 23.31
N LYS A 408 27.11 -18.22 22.00
CA LYS A 408 26.88 -19.22 20.94
C LYS A 408 28.20 -19.64 20.32
N GLU A 409 28.79 -20.70 20.87
CA GLU A 409 30.00 -21.31 20.32
C GLU A 409 29.75 -21.96 18.95
N ASN A 410 30.79 -22.01 18.10
CA ASN A 410 30.75 -22.61 16.76
C ASN A 410 29.57 -22.13 15.89
N SER A 411 29.19 -20.86 16.02
CA SER A 411 28.01 -20.28 15.39
C SER A 411 28.34 -18.93 14.72
N LEU A 412 27.47 -18.50 13.82
CA LEU A 412 27.46 -17.17 13.18
C LEU A 412 26.23 -16.42 13.66
N THR A 413 26.37 -15.13 13.98
CA THR A 413 25.24 -14.32 14.48
C THR A 413 24.18 -14.12 13.39
N LEU A 414 22.92 -13.98 13.79
CA LEU A 414 21.82 -13.59 12.91
C LEU A 414 21.32 -12.16 13.20
N ARG A 415 22.03 -11.40 14.03
CA ARG A 415 21.79 -9.96 14.23
C ARG A 415 22.39 -9.17 13.06
N LEU A 416 21.88 -9.44 11.87
CA LEU A 416 22.49 -9.03 10.60
C LEU A 416 22.44 -7.52 10.37
N ARG A 417 21.49 -6.79 11.00
CA ARG A 417 21.40 -5.33 10.85
C ARG A 417 22.70 -4.60 11.22
N GLU A 418 23.36 -5.02 12.29
CA GLU A 418 24.60 -4.39 12.73
C GLU A 418 25.78 -4.75 11.82
N LEU A 419 25.84 -6.00 11.34
CA LEU A 419 26.81 -6.41 10.32
C LEU A 419 26.60 -5.71 8.99
N GLY A 420 25.35 -5.46 8.58
CA GLY A 420 25.00 -4.69 7.39
C GLY A 420 25.46 -3.23 7.50
N GLY A 421 25.41 -2.65 8.71
CA GLY A 421 26.02 -1.36 8.98
C GLY A 421 27.54 -1.37 8.84
N LEU A 422 28.22 -2.41 9.32
CA LEU A 422 29.67 -2.59 9.11
C LEU A 422 30.03 -2.73 7.63
N ILE A 423 29.24 -3.48 6.85
CA ILE A 423 29.44 -3.65 5.40
C ILE A 423 29.33 -2.30 4.68
N ARG A 424 28.30 -1.50 4.99
CA ARG A 424 28.13 -0.17 4.42
C ARG A 424 29.28 0.76 4.80
N ALA A 425 29.67 0.79 6.07
CA ALA A 425 30.81 1.59 6.52
C ALA A 425 32.11 1.19 5.79
N ALA A 426 32.38 -0.10 5.59
CA ALA A 426 33.53 -0.56 4.81
C ALA A 426 33.44 -0.14 3.34
N GLY A 427 32.22 -0.15 2.78
CA GLY A 427 31.95 0.37 1.44
C GLY A 427 32.21 1.87 1.31
N ASP A 428 31.81 2.67 2.30
CA ASP A 428 32.06 4.11 2.32
C ASP A 428 33.58 4.41 2.35
N MET A 429 34.35 3.68 3.16
CA MET A 429 35.82 3.79 3.18
C MET A 429 36.44 3.46 1.82
N ALA A 430 35.95 2.41 1.16
CA ALA A 430 36.41 2.03 -0.18
C ALA A 430 36.09 3.11 -1.22
N VAL A 431 34.90 3.71 -1.16
CA VAL A 431 34.50 4.81 -2.04
C VAL A 431 35.36 6.05 -1.81
N GLU A 432 35.61 6.42 -0.54
CA GLU A 432 36.47 7.55 -0.17
C GLU A 432 37.89 7.40 -0.75
N LYS A 433 38.45 6.18 -0.66
CA LYS A 433 39.77 5.85 -1.21
C LYS A 433 39.77 5.54 -2.71
N GLN A 434 38.62 5.62 -3.38
CA GLN A 434 38.44 5.31 -4.80
C GLN A 434 38.82 3.86 -5.18
N HIS A 435 38.66 2.92 -4.25
CA HIS A 435 38.83 1.50 -4.53
C HIS A 435 37.71 0.97 -5.43
N LYS A 436 38.06 0.07 -6.36
CA LYS A 436 37.08 -0.57 -7.26
C LYS A 436 36.24 -1.64 -6.55
N LEU A 437 36.80 -2.25 -5.52
CA LEU A 437 36.17 -3.25 -4.68
C LEU A 437 36.48 -2.93 -3.22
N ILE A 438 35.62 -3.37 -2.30
CA ILE A 438 35.90 -3.30 -0.86
C ILE A 438 37.01 -4.29 -0.54
N GLU A 439 38.14 -3.76 -0.08
CA GLU A 439 39.33 -4.53 0.26
C GLU A 439 39.43 -4.81 1.76
N LYS A 440 40.39 -5.67 2.11
CA LYS A 440 40.61 -6.13 3.48
C LYS A 440 40.85 -4.98 4.45
N ASP A 441 41.60 -3.97 4.02
CA ASP A 441 41.99 -2.86 4.88
C ASP A 441 40.84 -1.86 5.10
N ASP A 442 39.91 -1.74 4.15
CA ASP A 442 38.69 -0.95 4.31
C ASP A 442 37.78 -1.53 5.40
N VAL A 443 37.63 -2.86 5.44
CA VAL A 443 36.85 -3.55 6.48
C VAL A 443 37.50 -3.40 7.85
N LYS A 444 38.83 -3.50 7.96
CA LYS A 444 39.55 -3.30 9.23
C LYS A 444 39.42 -1.87 9.75
N GLU A 445 39.51 -0.89 8.86
CA GLU A 445 39.32 0.50 9.21
C GLU A 445 37.88 0.75 9.68
N ALA A 446 36.89 0.23 8.94
CA ALA A 446 35.50 0.28 9.34
C ALA A 446 35.26 -0.39 10.70
N LEU A 447 35.88 -1.54 11.00
CA LEU A 447 35.80 -2.17 12.32
C LEU A 447 36.34 -1.29 13.45
N SER A 448 37.35 -0.45 13.19
CA SER A 448 37.89 0.46 14.20
C SER A 448 36.97 1.66 14.48
N LEU A 449 36.18 2.07 13.50
CA LEU A 449 35.27 3.23 13.55
C LEU A 449 33.84 2.85 13.95
N TYR A 450 33.36 1.69 13.50
CA TYR A 450 32.00 1.17 13.66
C TYR A 450 31.79 0.45 15.00
N ILE A 451 32.61 0.75 16.00
CA ILE A 451 32.39 0.32 17.38
C ILE A 451 31.12 1.03 17.90
N PRO A 452 30.11 0.30 18.44
CA PRO A 452 28.93 0.91 19.05
C PRO A 452 29.32 1.99 20.07
N VAL A 453 28.47 3.02 20.22
CA VAL A 453 28.77 4.14 21.12
C VAL A 453 28.96 3.64 22.55
N GLU A 454 28.22 2.61 22.96
CA GLU A 454 28.33 1.96 24.26
C GLU A 454 29.73 1.35 24.48
N GLU A 455 30.29 0.70 23.45
CA GLU A 455 31.64 0.16 23.50
C GLU A 455 32.70 1.27 23.47
N LYS A 456 32.48 2.35 22.71
CA LYS A 456 33.34 3.54 22.76
C LYS A 456 33.30 4.17 24.15
N ILE A 457 32.13 4.30 24.75
CA ILE A 457 31.95 4.82 26.11
C ILE A 457 32.70 3.94 27.10
N LYS A 458 32.54 2.61 27.02
CA LYS A 458 33.29 1.67 27.86
C LYS A 458 34.80 1.77 27.65
N LYS A 459 35.26 2.00 26.41
CA LYS A 459 36.68 2.15 26.07
C LYS A 459 37.28 3.47 26.58
N TYR A 460 36.58 4.59 26.42
CA TYR A 460 37.09 5.93 26.75
C TYR A 460 36.82 6.32 28.20
N TYR A 461 35.69 5.90 28.78
CA TYR A 461 35.22 6.29 30.12
C TYR A 461 35.17 5.12 31.11
N GLY A 462 35.40 3.88 30.65
CA GLY A 462 35.34 2.67 31.49
C GLY A 462 33.92 2.14 31.70
N SER A 463 32.96 3.02 31.96
CA SER A 463 31.54 2.68 32.17
C SER A 463 30.61 3.81 31.70
N MET A 464 29.35 3.46 31.44
CA MET A 464 28.31 4.44 31.10
C MET A 464 28.13 5.48 32.22
N TYR A 465 28.19 5.03 33.48
CA TYR A 465 28.09 5.90 34.64
C TYR A 465 29.19 6.98 34.69
N ASN A 466 30.44 6.59 34.39
CA ASN A 466 31.57 7.53 34.38
C ASN A 466 31.43 8.57 33.27
N ALA A 467 30.93 8.18 32.10
CA ALA A 467 30.66 9.10 31.01
C ALA A 467 29.58 10.13 31.40
N MET A 468 28.46 9.66 31.96
CA MET A 468 27.36 10.54 32.41
C MET A 468 27.81 11.51 33.50
N ASN A 469 28.65 11.07 34.44
CA ASN A 469 29.18 11.93 35.51
C ASN A 469 30.16 13.01 35.02
N GLN A 470 30.88 12.75 33.92
CA GLN A 470 31.75 13.76 33.30
C GLN A 470 30.95 14.80 32.51
N GLU A 471 29.82 14.42 31.92
CA GLU A 471 28.91 15.33 31.20
C GLU A 471 27.97 16.11 32.12
N ALA A 472 27.62 15.56 33.29
CA ALA A 472 26.69 16.19 34.22
C ALA A 472 27.19 17.57 34.71
N THR A 473 26.36 18.61 34.54
CA THR A 473 26.60 19.92 35.16
C THR A 473 26.52 19.84 36.69
N GLY A 474 27.06 20.84 37.41
CA GLY A 474 27.07 20.84 38.88
C GLY A 474 25.71 20.63 39.54
N SER A 475 24.62 21.03 38.87
CA SER A 475 23.23 20.77 39.27
C SER A 475 22.74 19.32 39.06
N GLN A 476 23.25 18.62 38.04
CA GLN A 476 22.84 17.26 37.67
C GLN A 476 23.63 16.17 38.42
N LYS A 477 24.84 16.50 38.91
CA LYS A 477 25.68 15.57 39.69
C LYS A 477 25.00 15.08 41.00
N GLY A 478 24.09 15.88 41.56
CA GLY A 478 23.29 15.49 42.72
C GLY A 478 22.25 14.40 42.44
N GLU A 479 21.62 14.43 41.27
CA GLU A 479 20.57 13.46 40.88
C GLU A 479 21.15 12.08 40.51
N TYR A 480 22.27 12.03 39.79
CA TYR A 480 22.88 10.75 39.38
C TYR A 480 23.46 9.93 40.54
N ASN A 481 23.96 10.58 41.59
CA ASN A 481 24.44 9.90 42.80
C ASN A 481 23.30 9.30 43.64
N THR A 482 22.08 9.84 43.53
CA THR A 482 20.94 9.39 44.35
C THR A 482 20.28 8.14 43.77
N TYR A 483 20.37 7.93 42.45
CA TYR A 483 19.77 6.78 41.76
C TYR A 483 20.55 5.46 41.93
N TYR A 484 21.88 5.52 42.06
CA TYR A 484 22.71 4.30 42.17
C TYR A 484 22.92 3.80 43.60
N ASN A 485 22.80 4.66 44.62
CA ASN A 485 22.85 4.21 46.02
C ASN A 485 21.68 3.30 46.43
N TYR A 486 20.62 3.20 45.62
CA TYR A 486 19.51 2.28 45.88
C TYR A 486 19.72 0.86 45.34
N ASN A 487 20.72 0.62 44.48
CA ASN A 487 20.95 -0.70 43.88
C ASN A 487 22.13 -1.47 44.48
N ASP A 488 23.02 -0.83 45.25
CA ASP A 488 24.12 -1.51 45.97
C ASP A 488 23.76 -1.95 47.39
N ASP A 489 22.64 -1.49 47.97
CA ASP A 489 22.16 -1.91 49.30
C ASP A 489 21.14 -3.07 49.22
N ARG A 490 21.55 -4.20 48.63
CA ARG A 490 20.95 -5.51 48.89
C ARG A 490 21.98 -6.53 49.36
N THR A 491 22.75 -6.14 50.36
CA THR A 491 23.26 -7.07 51.35
C THR A 491 22.56 -6.76 52.67
N TYR A 492 21.50 -7.49 52.99
CA TYR A 492 21.17 -8.02 54.34
C TYR A 492 19.79 -8.72 54.29
N GLN A 493 19.84 -10.02 54.65
CA GLN A 493 18.77 -11.01 54.91
C GLN A 493 18.43 -11.99 53.78
#